data_AF-A0A1G0GG78-F1
#
_entry.id   AF-A0A1G0GG78-F1
#
_cell.length_a   1.000
_cell.length_b   1.000
_cell.length_c   1.000
_cell.angle_alpha   90.00
_cell.angle_beta   90.00
_cell.angle_gamma   90.00
#
_symmetry.space_group_name_H-M   'P 1'
#
loop_
_entity.id
_entity.type
_entity.pdbx_description
1 polymer ?
#
loop_
_entity_poly.entity_id
_entity_poly.type
_entity_poly.pdbx_seq_one_letter_code
_entity_poly.pdbx_strand_id
1 'polypeptide(L)'
;MADIIENFFAQWFQASQYHLDIDTLSHLYTLLLTKEFQDKITLSDEIIQGFIQLGGEDPYRDITPYQINRIFLHAILHDPQDWSPLFANTLQEIYAFVKNNFNQINAANAALLKQDSYPKALMEQLRYLYQCYSPPVNMDNRRPLQMILLPHQIKKAREWYRISSYLQTNDEKRDAVYQPLSAYINRLLYENDFDCFPFPIPSLILSNNLLSLPRNRRLAFIRLPQIKLNEIIIDSIDLLKNLIHFPEVDRLAFLTHFKNDYIQLLVSNTQALKSILTLLPEENRYDFVVKVIGINHFNKITIDLAIISLFPDKLIIIQHWIDSVKQLNDFLALHIIANRLPVILTLMDHIKTKTIIKNLENLRTILENLSIRDRMPFINKLGKEFFNKILSDSDLPKIEYDRIVKILLPQHKEEFFANYPYLSSLKRKKLFSPDDAPLTVFSCQKGIEEREKDEEELIRKKKYSK
;
A
#
# COMPACT_ATOMS: atom_id res chain seq x y z
N MET A 1 27.40 -27.26 5.93
CA MET A 1 27.41 -26.48 7.19
C MET A 1 28.83 -26.11 7.62
N ALA A 2 29.83 -27.01 7.53
CA ALA A 2 31.23 -26.63 7.76
C ALA A 2 31.69 -25.46 6.87
N ASP A 3 31.39 -25.52 5.58
CA ASP A 3 31.66 -24.45 4.61
C ASP A 3 30.99 -23.11 4.95
N ILE A 4 29.76 -23.15 5.51
CA ILE A 4 29.06 -21.93 5.97
C ILE A 4 29.80 -21.31 7.15
N ILE A 5 30.26 -22.11 8.11
CA ILE A 5 30.99 -21.63 9.29
C ILE A 5 32.34 -21.06 8.86
N GLU A 6 33.04 -21.75 7.96
CA GLU A 6 34.34 -21.35 7.43
C GLU A 6 34.30 -19.99 6.69
N ASN A 7 33.17 -19.67 6.06
CA ASN A 7 33.00 -18.45 5.28
C ASN A 7 32.03 -17.43 5.92
N PHE A 8 31.54 -17.68 7.13
CA PHE A 8 30.42 -16.94 7.73
C PHE A 8 30.65 -15.44 7.74
N PHE A 9 31.77 -14.98 8.29
CA PHE A 9 32.03 -13.55 8.44
C PHE A 9 32.31 -12.87 7.10
N ALA A 10 32.99 -13.55 6.18
CA ALA A 10 33.16 -13.02 4.82
C ALA A 10 31.81 -12.76 4.16
N GLN A 11 30.91 -13.74 4.19
CA GLN A 11 29.56 -13.62 3.63
C GLN A 11 28.73 -12.57 4.36
N TRP A 12 28.73 -12.56 5.70
CA TRP A 12 28.00 -11.59 6.50
C TRP A 12 28.43 -10.16 6.17
N PHE A 13 29.74 -9.90 6.22
CA PHE A 13 30.24 -8.54 6.04
C PHE A 13 30.18 -8.09 4.58
N GLN A 14 30.40 -8.98 3.61
CA GLN A 14 30.16 -8.68 2.19
C GLN A 14 28.69 -8.33 1.93
N ALA A 15 27.74 -9.10 2.49
CA ALA A 15 26.31 -8.82 2.32
C ALA A 15 25.86 -7.55 3.07
N SER A 16 26.49 -7.24 4.20
CA SER A 16 26.21 -6.03 4.98
C SER A 16 26.76 -4.75 4.34
N GLN A 17 27.79 -4.84 3.51
CA GLN A 17 28.32 -3.68 2.78
C GLN A 17 27.26 -3.17 1.81
N TYR A 18 26.86 -1.91 2.02
CA TYR A 18 25.82 -1.21 1.23
C TYR A 18 24.42 -1.84 1.25
N HIS A 19 24.14 -2.81 2.13
CA HIS A 19 22.83 -3.50 2.22
C HIS A 19 22.37 -4.13 0.89
N LEU A 20 23.31 -4.58 0.04
CA LEU A 20 23.00 -5.02 -1.31
C LEU A 20 22.43 -6.45 -1.37
N ASP A 21 22.72 -7.29 -0.37
CA ASP A 21 22.27 -8.68 -0.35
C ASP A 21 21.51 -9.03 0.95
N ILE A 22 20.26 -8.60 0.99
CA ILE A 22 19.35 -8.83 2.12
C ILE A 22 19.02 -10.33 2.28
N ASP A 23 18.97 -11.10 1.21
CA ASP A 23 18.60 -12.52 1.27
C ASP A 23 19.71 -13.34 1.94
N THR A 24 20.98 -13.07 1.62
CA THR A 24 22.11 -13.67 2.33
C THR A 24 22.12 -13.28 3.81
N LEU A 25 21.92 -12.00 4.14
CA LEU A 25 21.83 -11.56 5.54
C LEU A 25 20.67 -12.23 6.29
N SER A 26 19.50 -12.32 5.66
CA SER A 26 18.33 -13.01 6.20
C SER A 26 18.61 -14.47 6.48
N HIS A 27 19.26 -15.16 5.54
CA HIS A 27 19.65 -16.56 5.67
C HIS A 27 20.63 -16.78 6.82
N LEU A 28 21.74 -16.03 6.84
CA LEU A 28 22.76 -16.14 7.89
C LEU A 28 22.21 -15.78 9.26
N TYR A 29 21.40 -14.72 9.36
CA TYR A 29 20.76 -14.33 10.61
C TYR A 29 19.78 -15.40 11.10
N THR A 30 18.97 -15.97 10.21
CA THR A 30 18.08 -17.08 10.58
C THR A 30 18.88 -18.26 11.10
N LEU A 31 19.99 -18.62 10.45
CA LEU A 31 20.84 -19.72 10.88
C LEU A 31 21.36 -19.52 12.30
N LEU A 32 21.83 -18.31 12.65
CA LEU A 32 22.29 -17.98 14.01
C LEU A 32 21.23 -18.25 15.09
N LEU A 33 19.94 -18.18 14.73
CA LEU A 33 18.84 -18.39 15.66
C LEU A 33 18.41 -19.87 15.74
N THR A 34 18.90 -20.73 14.87
CA THR A 34 18.54 -22.16 14.91
C THR A 34 19.35 -22.91 15.95
N LYS A 35 18.67 -23.78 16.71
CA LYS A 35 19.33 -24.63 17.70
C LYS A 35 20.40 -25.54 17.06
N GLU A 36 20.14 -26.10 15.88
CA GLU A 36 21.10 -26.96 15.19
C GLU A 36 22.43 -26.23 14.89
N PHE A 37 22.37 -24.97 14.46
CA PHE A 37 23.56 -24.18 14.19
C PHE A 37 24.26 -23.80 15.49
N GLN A 38 23.50 -23.37 16.51
CA GLN A 38 24.04 -23.02 17.83
C GLN A 38 24.76 -24.21 18.49
N ASP A 39 24.17 -25.41 18.45
CA ASP A 39 24.77 -26.63 19.00
C ASP A 39 26.11 -26.96 18.31
N LYS A 40 26.20 -26.74 17.00
CA LYS A 40 27.45 -26.95 16.23
C LYS A 40 28.52 -25.88 16.49
N ILE A 41 28.11 -24.65 16.79
CA ILE A 41 29.06 -23.59 17.13
C ILE A 41 29.54 -23.70 18.57
N THR A 42 28.67 -24.11 19.48
CA THR A 42 28.97 -24.16 20.91
C THR A 42 30.22 -25.02 21.18
N LEU A 43 31.07 -24.52 22.07
CA LEU A 43 32.39 -25.06 22.40
C LEU A 43 32.37 -25.35 23.89
N SER A 44 32.60 -26.61 24.26
CA SER A 44 32.90 -26.97 25.64
C SER A 44 34.42 -26.94 25.86
N ASP A 45 34.83 -26.90 27.12
CA ASP A 45 36.25 -26.90 27.48
C ASP A 45 36.98 -28.13 26.95
N GLU A 46 36.32 -29.29 26.87
CA GLU A 46 36.89 -30.51 26.28
C GLU A 46 37.19 -30.36 24.79
N ILE A 47 36.30 -29.70 24.05
CA ILE A 47 36.50 -29.43 22.61
C ILE A 47 37.67 -28.46 22.44
N ILE A 48 37.76 -27.43 23.27
CA ILE A 48 38.83 -26.43 23.23
C ILE A 48 40.18 -27.08 23.55
N GLN A 49 40.23 -27.92 24.60
CA GLN A 49 41.43 -28.69 24.93
C GLN A 49 41.86 -29.61 23.79
N GLY A 50 40.90 -30.25 23.11
CA GLY A 50 41.17 -31.05 21.92
C GLY A 50 41.86 -30.24 20.81
N PHE A 51 41.45 -28.99 20.59
CA PHE A 51 42.11 -28.11 19.62
C PHE A 51 43.53 -27.75 20.04
N ILE A 52 43.74 -27.40 21.31
CA ILE A 52 45.07 -27.04 21.84
C ILE A 52 46.02 -28.24 21.73
N GLN A 53 45.56 -29.44 22.08
CA GLN A 53 46.37 -30.67 22.03
C GLN A 53 46.78 -31.06 20.59
N LEU A 54 45.93 -30.79 19.60
CA LEU A 54 46.24 -31.07 18.19
C LEU A 54 47.38 -30.19 17.63
N GLY A 55 47.61 -29.00 18.18
CA GLY A 55 48.68 -28.09 17.72
C GLY A 55 50.09 -28.41 18.25
N GLY A 56 50.23 -29.34 19.19
CA GLY A 56 51.54 -29.74 19.73
C GLY A 56 52.26 -28.60 20.46
N GLU A 57 53.51 -28.28 20.07
CA GLU A 57 54.32 -27.23 20.70
C GLU A 57 53.87 -25.79 20.35
N ASP A 58 53.16 -25.61 19.23
CA ASP A 58 52.52 -24.34 18.86
C ASP A 58 51.01 -24.60 18.67
N PRO A 59 50.19 -24.32 19.70
CA PRO A 59 48.77 -24.67 19.72
C PRO A 59 47.96 -24.04 18.58
N TYR A 60 48.53 -23.10 17.82
CA TYR A 60 47.88 -22.38 16.73
C TYR A 60 48.48 -22.63 15.35
N ARG A 61 49.48 -23.50 15.23
CA ARG A 61 50.16 -23.78 13.96
C ARG A 61 49.22 -24.31 12.87
N ASP A 62 48.23 -25.11 13.24
CA ASP A 62 47.31 -25.80 12.34
C ASP A 62 45.85 -25.32 12.46
N ILE A 63 45.61 -24.13 13.02
CA ILE A 63 44.25 -23.64 13.17
C ILE A 63 43.64 -23.21 11.83
N THR A 64 42.50 -23.80 11.50
CA THR A 64 41.75 -23.54 10.26
C THR A 64 40.81 -22.33 10.37
N PRO A 65 40.42 -21.69 9.25
CA PRO A 65 39.39 -20.64 9.27
C PRO A 65 38.06 -21.12 9.89
N TYR A 66 37.72 -22.40 9.72
CA TYR A 66 36.58 -23.02 10.39
C TYR A 66 36.67 -22.93 11.92
N GLN A 67 37.83 -23.28 12.51
CA GLN A 67 38.03 -23.23 13.96
C GLN A 67 38.03 -21.79 14.48
N ILE A 68 38.71 -20.87 13.78
CA ILE A 68 38.72 -19.44 14.13
C ILE A 68 37.28 -18.90 14.13
N ASN A 69 36.53 -19.13 13.06
CA ASN A 69 35.17 -18.64 12.95
C ASN A 69 34.24 -19.28 13.98
N ARG A 70 34.44 -20.56 14.31
CA ARG A 70 33.68 -21.22 15.37
C ARG A 70 33.92 -20.59 16.73
N ILE A 71 35.16 -20.25 17.07
CA ILE A 71 35.51 -19.55 18.33
C ILE A 71 34.88 -18.15 18.37
N PHE A 72 35.00 -17.38 17.29
CA PHE A 72 34.41 -16.05 17.21
C PHE A 72 32.88 -16.07 17.22
N LEU A 73 32.25 -17.03 16.54
CA LEU A 73 30.80 -17.22 16.58
C LEU A 73 30.33 -17.66 17.97
N HIS A 74 31.09 -18.53 18.66
CA HIS A 74 30.80 -18.88 20.05
C HIS A 74 30.77 -17.64 20.94
N ALA A 75 31.78 -16.74 20.80
CA ALA A 75 31.80 -15.48 21.54
C ALA A 75 30.59 -14.59 21.23
N ILE A 76 30.10 -14.58 19.99
CA ILE A 76 28.93 -13.77 19.61
C ILE A 76 27.62 -14.38 20.14
N LEU A 77 27.53 -15.71 20.18
CA LEU A 77 26.30 -16.43 20.53
C LEU A 77 26.03 -16.50 22.04
N HIS A 78 27.07 -16.41 22.87
CA HIS A 78 26.98 -16.60 24.32
C HIS A 78 27.32 -15.31 25.07
N ASP A 79 26.60 -15.04 26.15
CA ASP A 79 26.86 -13.85 26.96
C ASP A 79 28.26 -13.93 27.59
N PRO A 80 29.03 -12.82 27.62
CA PRO A 80 30.39 -12.84 28.14
C PRO A 80 30.53 -13.38 29.57
N GLN A 81 29.49 -13.26 30.39
CA GLN A 81 29.50 -13.75 31.79
C GLN A 81 29.44 -15.29 31.89
N ASP A 82 29.00 -15.97 30.83
CA ASP A 82 28.86 -17.43 30.80
C ASP A 82 30.09 -18.12 30.21
N TRP A 83 31.09 -17.35 29.78
CA TRP A 83 32.31 -17.88 29.20
C TRP A 83 33.19 -18.56 30.26
N SER A 84 33.73 -19.73 29.94
CA SER A 84 34.76 -20.35 30.78
C SER A 84 36.07 -19.55 30.71
N PRO A 85 36.90 -19.58 31.77
CA PRO A 85 38.23 -18.99 31.72
C PRO A 85 39.09 -19.55 30.59
N LEU A 86 38.95 -20.86 30.30
CA LEU A 86 39.65 -21.49 29.20
C LEU A 86 39.23 -20.89 27.85
N PHE A 87 37.93 -20.79 27.59
CA PHE A 87 37.42 -20.17 26.37
C PHE A 87 37.89 -18.72 26.23
N ALA A 88 37.82 -17.93 27.29
CA ALA A 88 38.23 -16.52 27.26
C ALA A 88 39.72 -16.38 26.90
N ASN A 89 40.60 -17.21 27.47
CA ASN A 89 42.02 -17.21 27.15
C ASN A 89 42.25 -17.62 25.68
N THR A 90 41.60 -18.69 25.22
CA THR A 90 41.67 -19.11 23.82
C THR A 90 41.18 -18.02 22.86
N LEU A 91 40.06 -17.36 23.16
CA LEU A 91 39.54 -16.24 22.36
C LEU A 91 40.57 -15.11 22.24
N GLN A 92 41.25 -14.76 23.34
CA GLN A 92 42.26 -13.70 23.36
C GLN A 92 43.48 -14.07 22.49
N GLU A 93 43.94 -15.32 22.59
CA GLU A 93 45.08 -15.82 21.82
C GLU A 93 44.76 -15.86 20.32
N ILE A 94 43.58 -16.37 19.94
CA ILE A 94 43.10 -16.35 18.54
C ILE A 94 42.91 -14.93 18.03
N TYR A 95 42.32 -14.04 18.84
CA TYR A 95 42.16 -12.64 18.47
C TYR A 95 43.51 -11.98 18.18
N ALA A 96 44.53 -12.23 19.01
CA ALA A 96 45.88 -11.71 18.81
C ALA A 96 46.55 -12.31 17.56
N PHE A 97 46.42 -13.62 17.35
CA PHE A 97 46.92 -14.31 16.16
C PHE A 97 46.35 -13.71 14.87
N VAL A 98 45.02 -13.61 14.77
CA VAL A 98 44.32 -13.04 13.61
C VAL A 98 44.76 -11.59 13.39
N LYS A 99 44.81 -10.77 14.44
CA LYS A 99 45.23 -9.37 14.35
C LYS A 99 46.68 -9.20 13.90
N ASN A 100 47.60 -10.03 14.40
CA ASN A 100 49.03 -9.92 14.11
C ASN A 100 49.39 -10.44 12.73
N ASN A 101 48.74 -11.51 12.26
CA ASN A 101 49.00 -12.08 10.93
C ASN A 101 48.57 -11.16 9.78
N PHE A 102 47.51 -10.35 9.95
CA PHE A 102 47.18 -9.32 8.96
C PHE A 102 48.23 -8.20 8.85
N ASN A 103 49.01 -7.97 9.91
CA ASN A 103 50.08 -6.97 9.88
C ASN A 103 51.39 -7.54 9.29
N GLN A 104 51.48 -8.86 9.11
CA GLN A 104 52.65 -9.55 8.55
C GLN A 104 52.36 -9.92 7.09
N ILE A 105 52.70 -9.01 6.17
CA ILE A 105 52.38 -9.05 4.72
C ILE A 105 52.90 -10.32 3.98
N ASN A 106 53.74 -11.17 4.59
CA ASN A 106 54.48 -12.24 3.89
C ASN A 106 54.51 -13.63 4.57
N ALA A 107 53.60 -13.96 5.48
CA ALA A 107 53.55 -15.31 6.07
C ALA A 107 52.66 -16.26 5.25
N ALA A 108 53.06 -17.53 5.08
CA ALA A 108 52.23 -18.57 4.44
C ALA A 108 50.83 -18.72 5.09
N ASN A 109 50.72 -18.40 6.38
CA ASN A 109 49.46 -18.38 7.14
C ASN A 109 48.57 -17.17 6.80
N ALA A 110 49.13 -16.06 6.29
CA ALA A 110 48.35 -14.91 5.83
C ALA A 110 47.63 -15.21 4.50
N ALA A 111 48.13 -16.13 3.68
CA ALA A 111 47.44 -16.59 2.47
C ALA A 111 46.18 -17.43 2.79
N LEU A 112 46.16 -18.12 3.94
CA LEU A 112 45.01 -18.87 4.45
C LEU A 112 43.91 -17.96 5.02
N LEU A 113 44.27 -16.77 5.53
CA LEU A 113 43.33 -15.80 6.11
C LEU A 113 43.05 -14.67 5.12
N LYS A 114 41.89 -14.68 4.48
CA LYS A 114 41.48 -13.56 3.61
C LYS A 114 41.16 -12.33 4.47
N GLN A 115 41.80 -11.19 4.19
CA GLN A 115 41.63 -9.92 4.93
C GLN A 115 40.16 -9.50 5.04
N ASP A 116 39.36 -9.73 4.01
CA ASP A 116 37.93 -9.40 3.97
C ASP A 116 37.07 -10.26 4.91
N SER A 117 37.59 -11.40 5.38
CA SER A 117 36.85 -12.31 6.27
C SER A 117 36.79 -11.81 7.71
N TYR A 118 37.70 -10.91 8.12
CA TYR A 118 37.81 -10.44 9.50
C TYR A 118 37.94 -8.92 9.57
N PRO A 119 36.90 -8.18 9.15
CA PRO A 119 36.96 -6.73 9.05
C PRO A 119 37.05 -6.08 10.43
N LYS A 120 37.46 -4.80 10.44
CA LYS A 120 37.62 -3.99 11.66
C LYS A 120 36.39 -4.03 12.57
N ALA A 121 35.18 -4.00 12.00
CA ALA A 121 33.92 -4.06 12.75
C ALA A 121 33.79 -5.36 13.58
N LEU A 122 34.14 -6.51 13.02
CA LEU A 122 34.15 -7.78 13.74
C LEU A 122 35.16 -7.75 14.89
N MET A 123 36.37 -7.30 14.61
CA MET A 123 37.44 -7.24 15.61
C MET A 123 37.08 -6.27 16.75
N GLU A 124 36.43 -5.15 16.45
CA GLU A 124 35.90 -4.22 17.47
C GLU A 124 34.80 -4.86 18.32
N GLN A 125 33.89 -5.64 17.72
CA GLN A 125 32.88 -6.41 18.45
C GLN A 125 33.51 -7.43 19.39
N LEU A 126 34.42 -8.27 18.91
CA LEU A 126 35.08 -9.31 19.71
C LEU A 126 35.86 -8.70 20.88
N ARG A 127 36.59 -7.61 20.62
CA ARG A 127 37.29 -6.85 21.66
C ARG A 127 36.32 -6.32 22.72
N TYR A 128 35.19 -5.75 22.30
CA TYR A 128 34.17 -5.26 23.23
C TYR A 128 33.59 -6.39 24.09
N LEU A 129 33.25 -7.53 23.50
CA LEU A 129 32.73 -8.68 24.24
C LEU A 129 33.74 -9.22 25.26
N TYR A 130 35.01 -9.32 24.90
CA TYR A 130 36.07 -9.69 25.83
C TYR A 130 36.22 -8.69 26.99
N GLN A 131 36.12 -7.39 26.72
CA GLN A 131 36.11 -6.37 27.78
C GLN A 131 34.87 -6.46 28.69
N CYS A 132 33.74 -6.97 28.20
CA CYS A 132 32.59 -7.25 29.07
C CYS A 132 32.84 -8.44 30.00
N TYR A 133 33.63 -9.44 29.57
CA TYR A 133 34.06 -10.55 30.42
C TYR A 133 35.11 -10.11 31.44
N SER A 134 36.14 -9.38 31.00
CA SER A 134 37.23 -8.87 31.83
C SER A 134 37.34 -7.34 31.69
N PRO A 135 36.57 -6.57 32.48
CA PRO A 135 36.51 -5.12 32.37
C PRO A 135 37.85 -4.47 32.72
N PRO A 136 38.44 -3.66 31.83
CA PRO A 136 39.60 -2.85 32.21
C PRO A 136 39.19 -1.76 33.21
N VAL A 137 40.15 -1.29 34.01
CA VAL A 137 39.95 -0.26 35.05
C VAL A 137 39.25 1.00 34.52
N ASN A 138 39.48 1.35 33.25
CA ASN A 138 38.83 2.48 32.56
C ASN A 138 38.11 2.00 31.28
N MET A 139 37.07 1.19 31.42
CA MET A 139 36.29 0.73 30.27
C MET A 139 35.43 1.84 29.68
N ASP A 140 35.61 2.12 28.39
CA ASP A 140 34.60 2.84 27.62
C ASP A 140 33.42 1.90 27.38
N ASN A 141 32.29 2.14 28.06
CA ASN A 141 31.08 1.33 27.99
C ASN A 141 30.32 1.49 26.65
N ARG A 142 30.90 2.18 25.67
CA ARG A 142 30.30 2.35 24.34
C ARG A 142 30.38 1.06 23.53
N ARG A 143 29.21 0.53 23.19
CA ARG A 143 29.08 -0.55 22.18
C ARG A 143 29.62 -0.10 20.82
N PRO A 144 30.30 -0.98 20.08
CA PRO A 144 30.64 -0.76 18.68
C PRO A 144 29.40 -0.40 17.83
N LEU A 145 29.61 0.41 16.79
CA LEU A 145 28.51 0.85 15.91
C LEU A 145 27.96 -0.27 15.03
N GLN A 146 28.81 -1.24 14.68
CA GLN A 146 28.46 -2.39 13.86
C GLN A 146 28.73 -3.65 14.68
N MET A 147 27.65 -4.38 14.97
CA MET A 147 27.69 -5.64 15.71
C MET A 147 26.69 -6.60 15.07
N ILE A 148 27.03 -7.88 15.06
CA ILE A 148 26.09 -8.98 14.88
C ILE A 148 25.40 -9.18 16.22
N LEU A 149 24.11 -8.85 16.31
CA LEU A 149 23.36 -8.85 17.56
C LEU A 149 22.30 -9.94 17.58
N LEU A 150 22.28 -10.71 18.67
CA LEU A 150 21.17 -11.60 18.97
C LEU A 150 19.97 -10.82 19.54
N PRO A 151 18.75 -11.37 19.44
CA PRO A 151 17.54 -10.66 19.84
C PRO A 151 17.55 -10.19 21.31
N HIS A 152 18.08 -11.01 22.23
CA HIS A 152 18.17 -10.65 23.65
C HIS A 152 19.22 -9.57 23.96
N GLN A 153 20.12 -9.27 23.01
CA GLN A 153 21.19 -8.28 23.18
C GLN A 153 20.76 -6.86 22.77
N ILE A 154 19.57 -6.69 22.17
CA ILE A 154 19.02 -5.41 21.76
C ILE A 154 18.86 -4.51 22.98
N LYS A 155 19.35 -3.26 22.87
CA LYS A 155 19.24 -2.20 23.88
C LYS A 155 18.66 -0.91 23.33
N LYS A 156 18.70 -0.70 22.01
CA LYS A 156 18.22 0.52 21.35
C LYS A 156 17.31 0.20 20.16
N ALA A 157 16.36 1.06 19.84
CA ALA A 157 15.48 0.88 18.69
C ALA A 157 16.24 0.78 17.36
N ARG A 158 17.35 1.52 17.20
CA ARG A 158 18.22 1.41 16.00
C ARG A 158 18.77 -0.01 15.78
N GLU A 159 19.04 -0.73 16.86
CA GLU A 159 19.54 -2.11 16.81
C GLU A 159 18.41 -3.05 16.37
N TRP A 160 17.18 -2.82 16.86
CA TRP A 160 16.00 -3.49 16.35
C TRP A 160 15.75 -3.20 14.87
N TYR A 161 15.81 -1.95 14.42
CA TYR A 161 15.62 -1.62 13.00
C TYR A 161 16.57 -2.42 12.11
N ARG A 162 17.85 -2.50 12.50
CA ARG A 162 18.85 -3.27 11.77
C ARG A 162 18.55 -4.78 11.75
N ILE A 163 18.16 -5.37 12.88
CA ILE A 163 17.78 -6.80 12.91
C ILE A 163 16.53 -7.04 12.07
N SER A 164 15.52 -6.18 12.23
CA SER A 164 14.24 -6.30 11.52
C SER A 164 14.40 -6.16 10.01
N SER A 165 15.38 -5.38 9.53
CA SER A 165 15.64 -5.22 8.11
C SER A 165 16.28 -6.47 7.50
N TYR A 166 17.06 -7.24 8.26
CA TYR A 166 17.53 -8.56 7.82
C TYR A 166 16.37 -9.54 7.59
N LEU A 167 15.28 -9.39 8.35
CA LEU A 167 14.12 -10.27 8.29
C LEU A 167 12.97 -9.73 7.44
N GLN A 168 13.16 -8.62 6.72
CA GLN A 168 12.07 -7.92 6.04
C GLN A 168 11.41 -8.74 4.92
N THR A 169 12.14 -9.69 4.32
CA THR A 169 11.65 -10.55 3.23
C THR A 169 10.80 -11.73 3.73
N ASN A 170 10.78 -11.99 5.05
CA ASN A 170 10.01 -13.08 5.64
C ASN A 170 9.34 -12.64 6.94
N ASP A 171 8.06 -12.29 6.83
CA ASP A 171 7.27 -11.75 7.95
C ASP A 171 7.08 -12.77 9.09
N GLU A 172 6.99 -14.06 8.77
CA GLU A 172 6.83 -15.14 9.77
C GLU A 172 8.08 -15.26 10.64
N LYS A 173 9.27 -15.26 10.03
CA LYS A 173 10.54 -15.27 10.77
C LYS A 173 10.71 -14.01 11.61
N ARG A 174 10.31 -12.86 11.06
CA ARG A 174 10.33 -11.59 11.78
C ARG A 174 9.40 -11.62 12.99
N ASP A 175 8.20 -12.19 12.85
CA ASP A 175 7.25 -12.35 13.96
C ASP A 175 7.77 -13.32 15.01
N ALA A 176 8.41 -14.42 14.61
CA ALA A 176 9.02 -15.39 15.54
C ALA A 176 10.10 -14.75 16.43
N VAL A 177 10.87 -13.79 15.90
CA VAL A 177 11.86 -13.02 16.69
C VAL A 177 11.19 -11.93 17.53
N TYR A 178 10.22 -11.22 16.95
CA TYR A 178 9.52 -10.11 17.61
C TYR A 178 8.66 -10.58 18.78
N GLN A 179 7.88 -11.64 18.61
CA GLN A 179 6.86 -12.11 19.56
C GLN A 179 7.39 -12.27 21.01
N PRO A 180 8.50 -12.98 21.27
CA PRO A 180 9.02 -13.13 22.64
C PRO A 180 9.52 -11.82 23.25
N LEU A 181 9.82 -10.82 22.42
CA LEU A 181 10.37 -9.52 22.82
C LEU A 181 9.37 -8.37 22.65
N SER A 182 8.11 -8.64 22.33
CA SER A 182 7.19 -7.63 21.81
C SER A 182 6.99 -6.45 22.76
N ALA A 183 6.82 -6.70 24.07
CA ALA A 183 6.69 -5.66 25.08
C ALA A 183 7.95 -4.78 25.17
N TYR A 184 9.14 -5.40 25.11
CA TYR A 184 10.42 -4.72 25.19
C TYR A 184 10.69 -3.91 23.91
N ILE A 185 10.49 -4.49 22.73
CA ILE A 185 10.67 -3.80 21.46
C ILE A 185 9.68 -2.65 21.33
N ASN A 186 8.40 -2.84 21.66
CA ASN A 186 7.41 -1.76 21.63
C ASN A 186 7.84 -0.59 22.52
N ARG A 187 8.35 -0.91 23.72
CA ARG A 187 8.95 0.08 24.63
C ARG A 187 10.07 0.84 23.96
N LEU A 188 11.06 0.15 23.38
CA LEU A 188 12.15 0.80 22.68
C LEU A 188 11.68 1.69 21.52
N LEU A 189 10.66 1.27 20.77
CA LEU A 189 10.18 1.99 19.60
C LEU A 189 9.43 3.29 19.94
N TYR A 190 8.71 3.36 21.07
CA TYR A 190 8.05 4.60 21.50
C TYR A 190 8.93 5.46 22.40
N GLU A 191 9.85 4.88 23.18
CA GLU A 191 10.84 5.62 23.99
C GLU A 191 12.05 6.07 23.16
N ASN A 192 12.05 5.83 21.84
CA ASN A 192 13.21 6.03 21.00
C ASN A 192 13.71 7.48 21.05
N ASP A 193 14.76 7.71 21.83
CA ASP A 193 15.47 8.97 21.88
C ASP A 193 16.03 9.27 20.48
N PHE A 194 15.77 10.49 20.01
CA PHE A 194 15.91 10.98 18.64
C PHE A 194 17.36 11.04 18.09
N ASP A 195 18.27 10.23 18.61
CA ASP A 195 19.71 10.18 18.32
C ASP A 195 20.05 9.98 16.82
N CYS A 196 19.08 9.60 15.97
CA CYS A 196 19.30 9.30 14.56
C CYS A 196 18.89 10.39 13.57
N PHE A 197 18.21 11.46 13.99
CA PHE A 197 17.75 12.51 13.06
C PHE A 197 17.99 13.91 13.60
N PRO A 198 18.64 14.82 12.84
CA PRO A 198 18.85 16.20 13.26
C PRO A 198 17.53 16.99 13.42
N PHE A 199 16.45 16.52 12.78
CA PHE A 199 15.09 17.02 12.92
C PHE A 199 14.11 15.84 12.91
N PRO A 200 13.59 15.39 14.07
CA PRO A 200 12.68 14.26 14.10
C PRO A 200 11.33 14.66 13.49
N ILE A 201 11.01 14.12 12.32
CA ILE A 201 9.66 14.19 11.75
C ILE A 201 8.87 13.04 12.37
N PRO A 202 7.91 13.28 13.28
CA PRO A 202 7.24 12.20 14.03
C PRO A 202 6.58 11.17 13.12
N SER A 203 5.96 11.60 12.02
CA SER A 203 5.31 10.72 11.05
C SER A 203 6.29 9.76 10.36
N LEU A 204 7.52 10.20 10.09
CA LEU A 204 8.57 9.36 9.52
C LEU A 204 9.07 8.32 10.53
N ILE A 205 9.16 8.70 11.80
CA ILE A 205 9.52 7.77 12.88
C ILE A 205 8.45 6.68 13.01
N LEU A 206 7.18 7.05 12.97
CA LEU A 206 6.09 6.08 12.95
C LEU A 206 6.19 5.15 11.74
N SER A 207 6.43 5.68 10.54
CA SER A 207 6.63 4.85 9.34
C SER A 207 7.77 3.84 9.53
N ASN A 208 8.91 4.26 10.07
CA ASN A 208 10.04 3.37 10.34
C ASN A 208 9.70 2.31 11.40
N ASN A 209 9.02 2.71 12.48
CA ASN A 209 8.52 1.79 13.51
C ASN A 209 7.61 0.73 12.88
N LEU A 210 6.61 1.14 12.09
CA LEU A 210 5.70 0.23 11.42
C LEU A 210 6.43 -0.70 10.45
N LEU A 211 7.37 -0.18 9.65
CA LEU A 211 8.16 -0.97 8.71
C LEU A 211 8.98 -2.05 9.42
N SER A 212 9.54 -1.74 10.59
CA SER A 212 10.33 -2.69 11.41
C SER A 212 9.50 -3.81 12.03
N LEU A 213 8.19 -3.60 12.22
CA LEU A 213 7.30 -4.55 12.84
C LEU A 213 6.73 -5.56 11.83
N PRO A 214 6.47 -6.82 12.26
CA PRO A 214 5.70 -7.78 11.48
C PRO A 214 4.35 -7.20 11.06
N ARG A 215 3.88 -7.53 9.85
CA ARG A 215 2.71 -6.86 9.25
C ARG A 215 1.45 -7.03 10.12
N ASN A 216 1.23 -8.22 10.64
CA ASN A 216 0.12 -8.58 11.54
C ASN A 216 0.20 -7.92 12.94
N ARG A 217 1.33 -7.30 13.32
CA ARG A 217 1.52 -6.64 14.63
C ARG A 217 1.35 -5.13 14.59
N ARG A 218 1.38 -4.53 13.40
CA ARG A 218 1.32 -3.06 13.20
C ARG A 218 0.07 -2.43 13.81
N LEU A 219 -1.09 -3.06 13.64
CA LEU A 219 -2.34 -2.56 14.21
C LEU A 219 -2.36 -2.61 15.74
N ALA A 220 -1.78 -3.65 16.34
CA ALA A 220 -1.68 -3.77 17.80
C ALA A 220 -0.73 -2.70 18.38
N PHE A 221 0.38 -2.43 17.68
CA PHE A 221 1.34 -1.41 18.08
C PHE A 221 0.70 -0.01 18.14
N ILE A 222 0.01 0.42 17.09
CA ILE A 222 -0.62 1.76 17.08
C ILE A 222 -1.74 1.94 18.12
N ARG A 223 -2.29 0.85 18.65
CA ARG A 223 -3.33 0.87 19.69
C ARG A 223 -2.73 1.02 21.09
N LEU A 224 -1.40 1.02 21.22
CA LEU A 224 -0.74 1.28 22.49
C LEU A 224 -1.08 2.70 22.97
N PRO A 225 -1.51 2.90 24.23
CA PRO A 225 -1.90 4.21 24.75
C PRO A 225 -0.81 5.29 24.67
N GLN A 226 0.45 4.87 24.61
CA GLN A 226 1.61 5.74 24.49
C GLN A 226 1.70 6.40 23.10
N ILE A 227 1.08 5.80 22.08
CA ILE A 227 1.13 6.30 20.71
C ILE A 227 -0.04 7.26 20.47
N LYS A 228 0.27 8.55 20.51
CA LYS A 228 -0.71 9.60 20.25
C LYS A 228 -0.76 9.93 18.75
N LEU A 229 -1.50 9.15 17.97
CA LEU A 229 -1.54 9.29 16.51
C LEU A 229 -1.93 10.71 16.04
N ASN A 230 -2.80 11.41 16.75
CA ASN A 230 -3.22 12.79 16.41
C ASN A 230 -2.11 13.85 16.62
N GLU A 231 -1.06 13.54 17.38
CA GLU A 231 0.13 14.40 17.53
C GLU A 231 1.20 14.06 16.47
N ILE A 232 1.10 12.87 15.87
CA ILE A 232 2.11 12.33 14.94
C ILE A 232 1.70 12.55 13.47
N ILE A 233 0.44 12.31 13.13
CA ILE A 233 -0.10 12.39 11.77
C ILE A 233 -0.90 13.67 11.66
N ILE A 234 -0.28 14.74 11.19
CA ILE A 234 -0.86 16.09 11.19
C ILE A 234 -1.58 16.46 9.90
N ASP A 235 -1.30 15.74 8.80
CA ASP A 235 -1.87 16.00 7.49
C ASP A 235 -2.19 14.72 6.70
N SER A 236 -2.79 14.92 5.54
CA SER A 236 -3.19 13.84 4.64
C SER A 236 -2.00 13.04 4.06
N ILE A 237 -0.84 13.67 3.92
CA ILE A 237 0.36 13.06 3.34
C ILE A 237 0.95 12.11 4.38
N ASP A 238 1.04 12.52 5.64
CA ASP A 238 1.47 11.69 6.76
C ASP A 238 0.54 10.50 6.96
N LEU A 239 -0.77 10.71 6.83
CA LEU A 239 -1.75 9.64 6.93
C LEU A 239 -1.52 8.59 5.84
N LEU A 240 -1.37 9.03 4.58
CA LEU A 240 -1.12 8.15 3.44
C LEU A 240 0.20 7.37 3.60
N LYS A 241 1.29 8.06 3.98
CA LYS A 241 2.60 7.45 4.23
C LYS A 241 2.55 6.33 5.27
N ASN A 242 1.69 6.44 6.27
CA ASN A 242 1.57 5.43 7.32
C ASN A 242 0.54 4.34 6.95
N LEU A 243 -0.56 4.70 6.29
CA LEU A 243 -1.63 3.78 5.87
C LEU A 243 -1.11 2.65 4.98
N ILE A 244 -0.19 2.95 4.06
CA ILE A 244 0.38 1.95 3.14
C ILE A 244 1.12 0.81 3.85
N HIS A 245 1.56 1.02 5.09
CA HIS A 245 2.26 0.00 5.87
C HIS A 245 1.29 -1.03 6.49
N PHE A 246 -0.02 -0.81 6.48
CA PHE A 246 -0.96 -1.79 7.02
C PHE A 246 -1.39 -2.81 5.94
N PRO A 247 -1.56 -4.10 6.32
CA PRO A 247 -2.32 -5.05 5.52
C PRO A 247 -3.67 -4.48 5.13
N GLU A 248 -4.16 -4.82 3.94
CA GLU A 248 -5.42 -4.25 3.42
C GLU A 248 -6.60 -4.42 4.38
N VAL A 249 -6.68 -5.58 5.03
CA VAL A 249 -7.71 -5.92 6.03
C VAL A 249 -7.69 -5.01 7.27
N ASP A 250 -6.53 -4.45 7.63
CA ASP A 250 -6.35 -3.63 8.84
C ASP A 250 -6.47 -2.13 8.57
N ARG A 251 -6.44 -1.71 7.30
CA ARG A 251 -6.41 -0.29 6.92
C ARG A 251 -7.64 0.48 7.42
N LEU A 252 -8.83 -0.11 7.34
CA LEU A 252 -10.04 0.51 7.88
C LEU A 252 -9.95 0.66 9.40
N ALA A 253 -9.47 -0.37 10.10
CA ALA A 253 -9.34 -0.36 11.55
C ALA A 253 -8.34 0.72 12.03
N PHE A 254 -7.25 0.94 11.29
CA PHE A 254 -6.34 2.05 11.53
C PHE A 254 -7.04 3.41 11.36
N LEU A 255 -7.79 3.61 10.28
CA LEU A 255 -8.51 4.87 10.05
C LEU A 255 -9.58 5.15 11.12
N THR A 256 -10.22 4.10 11.65
CA THR A 256 -11.21 4.22 12.73
C THR A 256 -10.60 4.56 14.10
N HIS A 257 -9.27 4.53 14.23
CA HIS A 257 -8.59 4.92 15.48
C HIS A 257 -8.63 6.44 15.70
N PHE A 258 -8.68 7.21 14.63
CA PHE A 258 -8.80 8.66 14.70
C PHE A 258 -10.23 9.06 15.07
N LYS A 259 -10.37 10.18 15.77
CA LYS A 259 -11.69 10.80 15.96
C LYS A 259 -12.23 11.26 14.60
N ASN A 260 -13.54 11.11 14.38
CA ASN A 260 -14.18 11.43 13.10
C ASN A 260 -13.85 12.85 12.62
N ASP A 261 -13.97 13.86 13.49
CA ASP A 261 -13.67 15.26 13.14
C ASP A 261 -12.21 15.46 12.69
N TYR A 262 -11.28 14.65 13.22
CA TYR A 262 -9.88 14.70 12.85
C TYR A 262 -9.64 14.06 11.48
N ILE A 263 -10.20 12.88 11.22
CA ILE A 263 -10.15 12.26 9.88
C ILE A 263 -10.75 13.20 8.84
N GLN A 264 -11.87 13.85 9.15
CA GLN A 264 -12.53 14.82 8.27
C GLN A 264 -11.58 15.96 7.86
N LEU A 265 -10.78 16.48 8.80
CA LEU A 265 -9.74 17.47 8.51
C LEU A 265 -8.68 16.90 7.55
N LEU A 266 -8.19 15.69 7.82
CA LEU A 266 -7.14 15.03 7.03
C LEU A 266 -7.60 14.69 5.61
N VAL A 267 -8.89 14.42 5.39
CA VAL A 267 -9.44 14.07 4.07
C VAL A 267 -10.20 15.21 3.40
N SER A 268 -10.02 16.44 3.87
CA SER A 268 -10.67 17.64 3.30
C SER A 268 -10.32 17.90 1.82
N ASN A 269 -9.20 17.35 1.34
CA ASN A 269 -8.78 17.41 -0.05
C ASN A 269 -9.28 16.19 -0.84
N THR A 270 -9.97 16.43 -1.95
CA THR A 270 -10.46 15.42 -2.91
C THR A 270 -9.39 14.42 -3.33
N GLN A 271 -8.16 14.88 -3.63
CA GLN A 271 -7.07 14.01 -4.07
C GLN A 271 -6.56 13.10 -2.94
N ALA A 272 -6.49 13.62 -1.71
CA ALA A 272 -6.12 12.83 -0.54
C ALA A 272 -7.17 11.74 -0.26
N LEU A 273 -8.44 12.12 -0.26
CA LEU A 273 -9.56 11.21 -0.09
C LEU A 273 -9.56 10.10 -1.15
N LYS A 274 -9.38 10.47 -2.43
CA LYS A 274 -9.24 9.49 -3.52
C LYS A 274 -8.11 8.50 -3.25
N SER A 275 -6.94 8.99 -2.86
CA SER A 275 -5.77 8.16 -2.56
C SER A 275 -6.02 7.20 -1.40
N ILE A 276 -6.68 7.67 -0.33
CA ILE A 276 -7.05 6.83 0.83
C ILE A 276 -8.05 5.75 0.41
N LEU A 277 -9.09 6.12 -0.34
CA LEU A 277 -10.10 5.16 -0.82
C LEU A 277 -9.48 4.10 -1.73
N THR A 278 -8.53 4.46 -2.59
CA THR A 278 -7.83 3.48 -3.43
C THR A 278 -6.98 2.50 -2.63
N LEU A 279 -6.51 2.87 -1.43
CA LEU A 279 -5.79 1.97 -0.54
C LEU A 279 -6.73 1.09 0.29
N LEU A 280 -8.03 1.36 0.35
CA LEU A 280 -8.96 0.52 1.10
C LEU A 280 -9.49 -0.65 0.25
N PRO A 281 -9.71 -1.83 0.87
CA PRO A 281 -10.52 -2.89 0.26
C PRO A 281 -11.86 -2.32 -0.23
N GLU A 282 -12.33 -2.77 -1.38
CA GLU A 282 -13.51 -2.24 -2.02
C GLU A 282 -14.75 -2.29 -1.12
N GLU A 283 -14.91 -3.39 -0.38
CA GLU A 283 -15.97 -3.63 0.58
C GLU A 283 -15.97 -2.60 1.74
N ASN A 284 -14.80 -2.08 2.10
CA ASN A 284 -14.59 -1.18 3.23
C ASN A 284 -14.72 0.31 2.87
N ARG A 285 -14.62 0.66 1.58
CA ARG A 285 -14.68 2.06 1.12
C ARG A 285 -15.97 2.74 1.53
N TYR A 286 -17.10 2.04 1.41
CA TYR A 286 -18.42 2.56 1.79
C TYR A 286 -18.49 2.86 3.29
N ASP A 287 -18.07 1.89 4.09
CA ASP A 287 -18.11 2.00 5.54
C ASP A 287 -17.22 3.14 6.02
N PHE A 288 -16.07 3.34 5.40
CA PHE A 288 -15.22 4.49 5.67
C PHE A 288 -15.91 5.82 5.40
N VAL A 289 -16.53 5.99 4.21
CA VAL A 289 -17.23 7.24 3.86
C VAL A 289 -18.40 7.50 4.79
N VAL A 290 -19.24 6.50 5.06
CA VAL A 290 -20.49 6.70 5.79
C VAL A 290 -20.26 6.77 7.30
N LYS A 291 -19.42 5.88 7.86
CA LYS A 291 -19.27 5.73 9.32
C LYS A 291 -18.13 6.57 9.90
N VAL A 292 -17.05 6.79 9.15
CA VAL A 292 -15.85 7.49 9.65
C VAL A 292 -15.85 8.94 9.18
N ILE A 293 -15.96 9.19 7.88
CA ILE A 293 -16.01 10.56 7.35
C ILE A 293 -17.37 11.19 7.67
N GLY A 294 -18.45 10.45 7.49
CA GLY A 294 -19.81 10.97 7.58
C GLY A 294 -20.25 11.62 6.27
N ILE A 295 -21.46 11.27 5.82
CA ILE A 295 -22.02 11.69 4.53
C ILE A 295 -22.03 13.23 4.39
N ASN A 296 -22.36 13.95 5.46
CA ASN A 296 -22.44 15.41 5.43
C ASN A 296 -21.09 16.09 5.18
N HIS A 297 -20.00 15.54 5.72
CA HIS A 297 -18.66 16.07 5.47
C HIS A 297 -18.18 15.70 4.07
N PHE A 298 -18.46 14.46 3.66
CA PHE A 298 -18.16 13.99 2.31
C PHE A 298 -18.82 14.84 1.22
N ASN A 299 -20.08 15.24 1.39
CA ASN A 299 -20.79 16.15 0.46
C ASN A 299 -20.17 17.54 0.36
N LYS A 300 -19.46 18.01 1.39
CA LYS A 300 -18.78 19.31 1.38
C LYS A 300 -17.47 19.28 0.59
N ILE A 301 -16.86 18.10 0.46
CA ILE A 301 -15.66 17.93 -0.36
C ILE A 301 -16.12 18.00 -1.83
N THR A 302 -15.44 18.77 -2.67
CA THR A 302 -15.74 18.79 -4.11
C THR A 302 -15.42 17.40 -4.69
N ILE A 303 -16.45 16.56 -4.82
CA ILE A 303 -16.29 15.18 -5.30
C ILE A 303 -15.96 15.22 -6.78
N ASP A 304 -14.75 14.79 -7.13
CA ASP A 304 -14.36 14.54 -8.50
C ASP A 304 -14.90 13.19 -8.98
N LEU A 305 -15.12 13.13 -10.29
CA LEU A 305 -15.56 11.98 -11.06
C LEU A 305 -14.80 10.70 -10.75
N ALA A 306 -13.50 10.80 -10.49
CA ALA A 306 -12.67 9.65 -10.17
C ALA A 306 -12.91 9.05 -8.76
N ILE A 307 -13.59 9.75 -7.86
CA ILE A 307 -14.01 9.20 -6.55
C ILE A 307 -15.30 8.40 -6.73
N ILE A 308 -16.23 8.92 -7.53
CA ILE A 308 -17.49 8.25 -7.85
C ILE A 308 -17.22 6.87 -8.47
N SER A 309 -16.23 6.77 -9.36
CA SER A 309 -15.87 5.50 -10.00
C SER A 309 -15.36 4.43 -9.03
N LEU A 310 -15.00 4.77 -7.79
CA LEU A 310 -14.58 3.81 -6.77
C LEU A 310 -15.76 3.08 -6.09
N PHE A 311 -17.00 3.41 -6.47
CA PHE A 311 -18.24 2.86 -5.91
C PHE A 311 -19.23 2.37 -7.00
N PRO A 312 -18.83 1.43 -7.87
CA PRO A 312 -19.64 1.04 -9.02
C PRO A 312 -21.03 0.50 -8.64
N ASP A 313 -21.13 -0.25 -7.54
CA ASP A 313 -22.37 -0.96 -7.14
C ASP A 313 -23.15 -0.26 -6.02
N LYS A 314 -22.69 0.89 -5.53
CA LYS A 314 -23.30 1.58 -4.37
C LYS A 314 -24.00 2.87 -4.75
N LEU A 315 -25.04 2.70 -5.56
CA LEU A 315 -25.94 3.77 -6.02
C LEU A 315 -26.57 4.61 -4.90
N ILE A 316 -26.79 3.99 -3.75
CA ILE A 316 -27.38 4.65 -2.58
C ILE A 316 -26.51 5.80 -2.08
N ILE A 317 -25.18 5.72 -2.20
CA ILE A 317 -24.34 6.87 -1.79
C ILE A 317 -24.39 7.98 -2.83
N ILE A 318 -24.34 7.63 -4.11
CA ILE A 318 -24.45 8.58 -5.23
C ILE A 318 -25.75 9.39 -5.14
N GLN A 319 -26.86 8.77 -4.73
CA GLN A 319 -28.14 9.46 -4.45
C GLN A 319 -28.02 10.57 -3.41
N HIS A 320 -27.19 10.39 -2.39
CA HIS A 320 -26.98 11.37 -1.34
C HIS A 320 -26.00 12.48 -1.76
N TRP A 321 -25.20 12.27 -2.80
CA TRP A 321 -24.13 13.15 -3.27
C TRP A 321 -24.55 14.12 -4.38
N ILE A 322 -25.56 13.75 -5.16
CA ILE A 322 -26.08 14.58 -6.23
C ILE A 322 -27.03 15.62 -5.62
N ASP A 323 -26.50 16.82 -5.35
CA ASP A 323 -27.25 17.97 -4.83
C ASP A 323 -27.38 19.09 -5.89
N SER A 324 -26.75 18.92 -7.05
CA SER A 324 -26.80 19.86 -8.17
C SER A 324 -26.93 19.18 -9.53
N VAL A 325 -27.44 19.92 -10.51
CA VAL A 325 -27.60 19.48 -11.91
C VAL A 325 -26.24 19.17 -12.55
N LYS A 326 -25.22 19.96 -12.22
CA LYS A 326 -23.86 19.76 -12.72
C LYS A 326 -23.30 18.40 -12.28
N GLN A 327 -23.40 18.08 -10.99
CA GLN A 327 -22.96 16.78 -10.46
C GLN A 327 -23.76 15.61 -11.05
N LEU A 328 -25.06 15.79 -11.28
CA LEU A 328 -25.88 14.79 -11.96
C LEU A 328 -25.40 14.55 -13.39
N ASN A 329 -25.12 15.62 -14.14
CA ASN A 329 -24.64 15.53 -15.51
C ASN A 329 -23.25 14.87 -15.60
N ASP A 330 -22.33 15.31 -14.75
CA ASP A 330 -20.99 14.74 -14.69
C ASP A 330 -21.06 13.24 -14.34
N PHE A 331 -21.91 12.85 -13.39
CA PHE A 331 -22.18 11.44 -13.05
C PHE A 331 -22.71 10.63 -14.24
N LEU A 332 -23.69 11.17 -14.97
CA LEU A 332 -24.30 10.50 -16.13
C LEU A 332 -23.33 10.35 -17.31
N ALA A 333 -22.43 11.32 -17.50
CA ALA A 333 -21.42 11.29 -18.54
C ALA A 333 -20.40 10.14 -18.34
N LEU A 334 -20.05 9.83 -17.08
CA LEU A 334 -19.04 8.84 -16.72
C LEU A 334 -19.43 7.38 -16.93
N HIS A 335 -20.72 7.04 -16.83
CA HIS A 335 -21.10 5.64 -16.69
C HIS A 335 -20.92 4.93 -18.03
N ILE A 336 -19.79 4.26 -18.27
CA ILE A 336 -19.49 3.64 -19.58
C ILE A 336 -20.43 2.44 -19.82
N ILE A 337 -21.47 2.73 -20.63
CA ILE A 337 -22.21 1.92 -21.62
C ILE A 337 -22.89 0.59 -21.18
N ALA A 338 -22.52 -0.11 -20.10
CA ALA A 338 -23.11 -1.44 -19.84
C ALA A 338 -24.34 -1.48 -18.91
N ASN A 339 -24.50 -0.57 -17.93
CA ASN A 339 -25.57 -0.68 -16.90
C ASN A 339 -26.19 0.68 -16.49
N ARG A 340 -26.39 1.61 -17.43
CA ARG A 340 -26.90 2.97 -17.15
C ARG A 340 -28.31 3.01 -16.59
N LEU A 341 -29.23 2.22 -17.13
CA LEU A 341 -30.66 2.38 -16.88
C LEU A 341 -31.09 2.06 -15.43
N PRO A 342 -30.65 0.95 -14.78
CA PRO A 342 -31.01 0.67 -13.39
C PRO A 342 -30.51 1.74 -12.42
N VAL A 343 -29.30 2.25 -12.68
CA VAL A 343 -28.63 3.31 -11.92
C VAL A 343 -29.41 4.62 -11.98
N ILE A 344 -29.78 5.03 -13.20
CA ILE A 344 -30.59 6.22 -13.47
C ILE A 344 -31.95 6.10 -12.79
N LEU A 345 -32.66 4.98 -12.98
CA LEU A 345 -33.99 4.77 -12.41
C LEU A 345 -33.97 4.76 -10.88
N THR A 346 -32.91 4.23 -10.27
CA THR A 346 -32.71 4.23 -8.82
C THR A 346 -32.43 5.64 -8.30
N LEU A 347 -31.62 6.45 -8.99
CA LEU A 347 -31.40 7.87 -8.64
C LEU A 347 -32.69 8.70 -8.70
N MET A 348 -33.59 8.34 -9.60
CA MET A 348 -34.86 9.03 -9.78
C MET A 348 -35.92 8.73 -8.72
N ASP A 349 -35.84 7.59 -8.03
CA ASP A 349 -36.76 7.27 -6.93
C ASP A 349 -36.56 8.17 -5.70
N HIS A 350 -35.51 9.01 -5.70
CA HIS A 350 -35.26 9.99 -4.64
C HIS A 350 -35.88 11.37 -4.93
N ILE A 351 -36.54 11.93 -3.92
CA ILE A 351 -37.17 13.28 -3.93
C ILE A 351 -36.19 14.38 -4.38
N LYS A 352 -34.89 14.23 -4.07
CA LYS A 352 -33.85 15.20 -4.44
C LYS A 352 -33.74 15.43 -5.95
N THR A 353 -33.89 14.40 -6.78
CA THR A 353 -33.75 14.51 -8.25
C THR A 353 -34.81 15.43 -8.85
N LYS A 354 -36.06 15.36 -8.35
CA LYS A 354 -37.12 16.31 -8.71
C LYS A 354 -36.88 17.72 -8.17
N THR A 355 -36.22 17.88 -7.02
CA THR A 355 -35.85 19.22 -6.52
C THR A 355 -34.67 19.85 -7.26
N ILE A 356 -33.83 19.06 -7.94
CA ILE A 356 -32.66 19.52 -8.70
C ILE A 356 -33.06 19.98 -10.12
N ILE A 357 -33.99 19.27 -10.75
CA ILE A 357 -34.50 19.59 -12.08
C ILE A 357 -35.58 20.67 -11.95
N LYS A 358 -35.15 21.92 -11.71
CA LYS A 358 -36.04 23.06 -11.46
C LYS A 358 -36.61 23.70 -12.72
N ASN A 359 -35.93 23.53 -13.86
CA ASN A 359 -36.29 24.19 -15.11
C ASN A 359 -35.92 23.32 -16.32
N LEU A 360 -36.33 23.82 -17.49
CA LEU A 360 -36.22 23.14 -18.77
C LEU A 360 -34.76 22.99 -19.23
N GLU A 361 -33.90 23.96 -18.95
CA GLU A 361 -32.48 23.89 -19.30
C GLU A 361 -31.76 22.81 -18.47
N ASN A 362 -32.06 22.68 -17.17
CA ASN A 362 -31.51 21.61 -16.32
C ASN A 362 -31.90 20.23 -16.88
N LEU A 363 -33.17 20.08 -17.27
CA LEU A 363 -33.67 18.85 -17.87
C LEU A 363 -32.97 18.55 -19.20
N ARG A 364 -32.78 19.57 -20.03
CA ARG A 364 -32.10 19.44 -21.31
C ARG A 364 -30.67 18.94 -21.16
N THR A 365 -29.86 19.57 -20.30
CA THR A 365 -28.46 19.18 -20.10
C THR A 365 -28.35 17.72 -19.63
N ILE A 366 -29.31 17.26 -18.82
CA ILE A 366 -29.40 15.86 -18.39
C ILE A 366 -29.70 14.93 -19.57
N LEU A 367 -30.73 15.25 -20.36
CA LEU A 367 -31.12 14.44 -21.52
C LEU A 367 -30.02 14.36 -22.58
N GLU A 368 -29.23 15.41 -22.76
CA GLU A 368 -28.10 15.44 -23.70
C GLU A 368 -26.99 14.43 -23.31
N ASN A 369 -26.79 14.19 -22.00
CA ASN A 369 -25.81 13.22 -21.49
C ASN A 369 -26.33 11.77 -21.42
N LEU A 370 -27.64 11.58 -21.60
CA LEU A 370 -28.25 10.25 -21.67
C LEU A 370 -28.18 9.66 -23.07
N SER A 371 -28.02 8.33 -23.13
CA SER A 371 -28.16 7.60 -24.39
C SER A 371 -29.59 7.75 -24.93
N ILE A 372 -29.78 7.70 -26.24
CA ILE A 372 -31.12 7.84 -26.86
C ILE A 372 -32.12 6.85 -26.26
N ARG A 373 -31.67 5.62 -25.96
CA ARG A 373 -32.47 4.54 -25.36
C ARG A 373 -32.92 4.83 -23.91
N ASP A 374 -32.14 5.61 -23.16
CA ASP A 374 -32.40 5.85 -21.72
C ASP A 374 -33.25 7.12 -21.46
N ARG A 375 -33.38 8.00 -22.47
CA ARG A 375 -34.11 9.29 -22.35
C ARG A 375 -35.59 9.13 -22.02
N MET A 376 -36.29 8.21 -22.68
CA MET A 376 -37.72 7.99 -22.44
C MET A 376 -38.02 7.30 -21.11
N PRO A 377 -37.31 6.22 -20.72
CA PRO A 377 -37.42 5.68 -19.37
C PRO A 377 -37.18 6.72 -18.28
N PHE A 378 -36.19 7.61 -18.47
CA PHE A 378 -35.94 8.74 -17.58
C PHE A 378 -37.16 9.67 -17.51
N ILE A 379 -37.70 10.14 -18.63
CA ILE A 379 -38.88 11.03 -18.62
C ILE A 379 -40.10 10.37 -17.99
N ASN A 380 -40.38 9.11 -18.32
CA ASN A 380 -41.52 8.37 -17.78
C ASN A 380 -41.43 8.27 -16.25
N LYS A 381 -40.23 8.05 -15.70
CA LYS A 381 -39.97 7.95 -14.26
C LYS A 381 -40.03 9.32 -13.54
N LEU A 382 -39.77 10.45 -14.20
CA LEU A 382 -39.97 11.79 -13.61
C LEU A 382 -41.44 12.00 -13.23
N GLY A 383 -42.33 11.34 -13.96
CA GLY A 383 -43.77 11.45 -13.78
C GLY A 383 -44.35 12.58 -14.63
N LYS A 384 -45.52 12.29 -15.20
CA LYS A 384 -46.19 13.17 -16.17
C LYS A 384 -46.46 14.58 -15.64
N GLU A 385 -46.90 14.68 -14.40
CA GLU A 385 -47.27 15.95 -13.75
C GLU A 385 -46.05 16.85 -13.54
N PHE A 386 -44.93 16.28 -13.08
CA PHE A 386 -43.70 17.02 -12.83
C PHE A 386 -43.06 17.52 -14.13
N PHE A 387 -43.03 16.67 -15.17
CA PHE A 387 -42.57 17.06 -16.50
C PHE A 387 -43.42 18.18 -17.09
N ASN A 388 -44.75 18.08 -16.98
CA ASN A 388 -45.66 19.15 -17.42
C ASN A 388 -45.45 20.46 -16.63
N LYS A 389 -45.16 20.37 -15.33
CA LYS A 389 -44.83 21.54 -14.51
C LYS A 389 -43.56 22.24 -14.99
N ILE A 390 -42.48 21.50 -15.26
CA ILE A 390 -41.23 22.07 -15.81
C ILE A 390 -41.49 22.77 -17.16
N LEU A 391 -42.33 22.17 -18.01
CA LEU A 391 -42.70 22.75 -19.31
C LEU A 391 -43.59 23.99 -19.18
N SER A 392 -44.32 24.13 -18.08
CA SER A 392 -45.26 25.24 -17.84
C SER A 392 -44.62 26.40 -17.09
N ASP A 393 -43.64 26.13 -16.23
CA ASP A 393 -42.89 27.13 -15.44
C ASP A 393 -41.77 27.83 -16.24
N SER A 394 -41.52 27.40 -17.48
CA SER A 394 -40.48 28.00 -18.32
C SER A 394 -41.03 29.14 -19.19
N ASP A 395 -40.66 30.39 -18.87
CA ASP A 395 -40.82 31.57 -19.73
C ASP A 395 -39.88 31.53 -20.96
N LEU A 396 -39.83 30.39 -21.66
CA LEU A 396 -38.82 30.13 -22.67
C LEU A 396 -39.31 30.40 -24.10
N PRO A 397 -38.44 30.97 -24.96
CA PRO A 397 -38.70 31.08 -26.38
C PRO A 397 -38.90 29.71 -27.01
N LYS A 398 -39.84 29.64 -27.97
CA LYS A 398 -40.21 28.47 -28.80
C LYS A 398 -39.02 27.59 -29.27
N ILE A 399 -37.84 28.20 -29.42
CA ILE A 399 -36.59 27.58 -29.86
C ILE A 399 -36.06 26.52 -28.88
N GLU A 400 -36.19 26.70 -27.56
CA GLU A 400 -35.69 25.72 -26.58
C GLU A 400 -36.60 24.51 -26.45
N TYR A 401 -37.91 24.71 -26.58
CA TYR A 401 -38.90 23.63 -26.68
C TYR A 401 -38.63 22.74 -27.90
N ASP A 402 -38.40 23.34 -29.07
CA ASP A 402 -38.09 22.62 -30.30
C ASP A 402 -36.78 21.82 -30.20
N ARG A 403 -35.81 22.30 -29.41
CA ARG A 403 -34.54 21.58 -29.17
C ARG A 403 -34.72 20.35 -28.29
N ILE A 404 -35.48 20.42 -27.19
CA ILE A 404 -35.76 19.23 -26.36
C ILE A 404 -36.57 18.20 -27.14
N VAL A 405 -37.59 18.67 -27.86
CA VAL A 405 -38.40 17.81 -28.73
C VAL A 405 -37.52 17.13 -29.79
N LYS A 406 -36.56 17.83 -30.39
CA LYS A 406 -35.55 17.22 -31.28
C LYS A 406 -34.63 16.21 -30.59
N ILE A 407 -34.25 16.42 -29.32
CA ILE A 407 -33.43 15.49 -28.53
C ILE A 407 -34.20 14.18 -28.22
N LEU A 408 -35.53 14.24 -28.09
CA LEU A 408 -36.39 13.11 -27.71
C LEU A 408 -36.97 12.31 -28.90
N LEU A 409 -37.12 12.95 -30.05
CA LEU A 409 -37.90 12.43 -31.18
C LEU A 409 -37.31 11.36 -32.11
N PRO A 410 -36.01 11.01 -32.12
CA PRO A 410 -35.51 10.10 -33.17
C PRO A 410 -36.15 8.70 -33.16
N GLN A 411 -36.68 8.19 -32.04
CA GLN A 411 -37.21 6.82 -31.95
C GLN A 411 -38.52 6.64 -31.16
N HIS A 412 -39.01 7.63 -30.40
CA HIS A 412 -40.17 7.48 -29.47
C HIS A 412 -41.29 8.49 -29.69
N LYS A 413 -41.43 9.00 -30.92
CA LYS A 413 -42.37 10.07 -31.28
C LYS A 413 -43.82 9.77 -30.87
N GLU A 414 -44.30 8.57 -31.16
CA GLU A 414 -45.69 8.19 -30.91
C GLU A 414 -45.97 7.97 -29.42
N GLU A 415 -45.06 7.31 -28.72
CA GLU A 415 -45.14 7.06 -27.27
C GLU A 415 -45.12 8.38 -26.47
N PHE A 416 -44.26 9.34 -26.86
CA PHE A 416 -44.20 10.66 -26.22
C PHE A 416 -45.50 11.44 -26.40
N PHE A 417 -46.09 11.50 -27.60
CA PHE A 417 -47.35 12.23 -27.80
C PHE A 417 -48.56 11.51 -27.21
N ALA A 418 -48.54 10.18 -27.11
CA ALA A 418 -49.58 9.41 -26.42
C ALA A 418 -49.58 9.69 -24.91
N ASN A 419 -48.39 9.79 -24.29
CA ASN A 419 -48.27 10.03 -22.85
C ASN A 419 -48.47 11.50 -22.46
N TYR A 420 -48.23 12.46 -23.37
CA TYR A 420 -48.32 13.91 -23.11
C TYR A 420 -49.26 14.66 -24.09
N PRO A 421 -50.58 14.37 -24.08
CA PRO A 421 -51.52 14.89 -25.08
C PRO A 421 -51.72 16.42 -25.04
N TYR A 422 -51.46 17.12 -23.93
CA TYR A 422 -51.52 18.59 -23.90
C TYR A 422 -50.47 19.26 -24.80
N LEU A 423 -49.36 18.57 -25.07
CA LEU A 423 -48.33 19.02 -26.02
C LEU A 423 -48.75 18.77 -27.48
N SER A 424 -49.68 17.84 -27.71
CA SER A 424 -50.29 17.63 -29.02
C SER A 424 -51.24 18.78 -29.41
N SER A 425 -51.84 19.48 -28.43
CA SER A 425 -52.62 20.70 -28.68
C SER A 425 -51.74 21.91 -29.02
N LEU A 426 -50.54 22.03 -28.45
CA LEU A 426 -49.54 23.04 -28.87
C LEU A 426 -49.11 22.83 -30.34
N LYS A 427 -49.06 21.58 -30.79
CA LYS A 427 -48.80 21.22 -32.20
C LYS A 427 -49.91 21.62 -33.17
N ARG A 428 -51.17 21.67 -32.76
CA ARG A 428 -52.27 22.01 -33.69
C ARG A 428 -52.31 23.48 -34.08
N LYS A 429 -51.48 24.34 -33.49
CA LYS A 429 -51.56 25.79 -33.72
C LYS A 429 -50.37 26.51 -34.35
N LYS A 430 -49.25 25.86 -34.73
CA LYS A 430 -48.19 26.37 -35.68
C LYS A 430 -46.81 25.73 -35.45
N LEU A 431 -46.60 24.48 -35.87
CA LEU A 431 -45.26 23.89 -35.95
C LEU A 431 -44.98 23.14 -37.27
N PHE A 432 -45.95 23.12 -38.19
CA PHE A 432 -45.76 22.65 -39.55
C PHE A 432 -46.42 23.70 -40.47
N SER A 433 -45.61 24.59 -41.05
CA SER A 433 -46.02 25.32 -42.25
C SER A 433 -45.99 24.34 -43.42
N PRO A 434 -46.91 24.39 -44.39
CA PRO A 434 -46.91 23.49 -45.54
C PRO A 434 -45.72 23.67 -46.49
N ASP A 435 -44.85 24.67 -46.27
CA ASP A 435 -43.81 25.06 -47.22
C ASP A 435 -42.43 24.43 -46.98
N ASP A 436 -42.25 23.63 -45.93
CA ASP A 436 -41.12 22.70 -45.87
C ASP A 436 -41.57 21.38 -46.51
N ALA A 437 -41.35 21.29 -47.82
CA ALA A 437 -41.58 20.09 -48.62
C ALA A 437 -41.05 18.83 -47.90
N PRO A 438 -41.73 17.68 -48.07
CA PRO A 438 -41.12 16.42 -47.66
C PRO A 438 -39.86 16.25 -48.50
N LEU A 439 -38.67 16.36 -47.89
CA LEU A 439 -37.54 15.62 -48.40
C LEU A 439 -37.98 14.16 -48.35
N THR A 440 -38.34 13.69 -49.53
CA THR A 440 -38.67 12.33 -49.90
C THR A 440 -37.82 11.38 -49.07
N VAL A 441 -38.51 10.68 -48.18
CA VAL A 441 -38.14 9.31 -47.78
C VAL A 441 -38.19 8.49 -49.07
N PHE A 442 -37.10 8.49 -49.84
CA PHE A 442 -36.73 7.48 -50.84
C PHE A 442 -35.34 7.83 -51.39
N SER A 443 -34.29 7.41 -50.68
CA SER A 443 -32.98 6.96 -51.25
C SER A 443 -31.89 6.81 -50.18
N CYS A 444 -32.11 6.00 -49.13
CA CYS A 444 -30.98 5.47 -48.35
C CYS A 444 -31.16 4.03 -47.84
N GLN A 445 -32.18 3.31 -48.31
CA GLN A 445 -32.32 1.86 -48.07
C GLN A 445 -31.99 1.00 -49.31
N LYS A 446 -31.95 1.57 -50.52
CA LYS A 446 -31.54 0.82 -51.72
C LYS A 446 -30.01 0.72 -51.88
N GLY A 447 -29.24 1.64 -51.30
CA GLY A 447 -27.77 1.63 -51.35
C GLY A 447 -27.09 0.84 -50.23
N ILE A 448 -27.83 0.36 -49.23
CA ILE A 448 -27.31 -0.51 -48.17
C ILE A 448 -27.64 -1.97 -48.49
N GLU A 449 -28.84 -2.27 -49.00
CA GLU A 449 -29.18 -3.63 -49.46
C GLU A 449 -28.42 -4.08 -50.72
N GLU A 450 -28.03 -3.14 -51.61
CA GLU A 450 -27.16 -3.47 -52.76
C GLU A 450 -25.69 -3.66 -52.33
N ARG A 451 -25.21 -2.96 -51.28
CA ARG A 451 -23.84 -3.16 -50.74
C ARG A 451 -23.70 -4.43 -49.90
N GLU A 452 -24.73 -4.79 -49.13
CA GLU A 452 -24.72 -6.04 -48.35
C GLU A 452 -24.87 -7.28 -49.24
N LYS A 453 -25.58 -7.18 -50.38
CA LYS A 453 -25.60 -8.26 -51.38
C LYS A 453 -24.29 -8.40 -52.14
N ASP A 454 -23.62 -7.30 -52.48
CA ASP A 454 -22.33 -7.33 -53.17
C ASP A 454 -21.20 -7.86 -52.27
N GLU A 455 -21.21 -7.56 -50.96
CA GLU A 455 -20.25 -8.12 -50.00
C GLU A 455 -20.49 -9.61 -49.69
N GLU A 456 -21.74 -10.06 -49.57
CA GLU A 456 -22.05 -11.49 -49.39
C GLU A 456 -21.70 -12.32 -50.64
N GLU A 457 -21.85 -11.75 -51.85
CA GLU A 457 -21.44 -12.43 -53.09
C GLU A 457 -19.91 -12.46 -53.28
N LEU A 458 -19.20 -11.43 -52.83
CA LEU A 458 -17.73 -11.38 -52.81
C LEU A 458 -17.13 -12.38 -51.79
N ILE A 459 -17.79 -12.56 -50.64
CA ILE A 459 -17.42 -13.54 -49.61
C ILE A 459 -17.74 -14.97 -50.08
N ARG A 460 -18.84 -15.18 -50.83
CA ARG A 460 -19.15 -16.50 -51.44
C ARG A 460 -18.18 -16.87 -52.57
N LYS A 461 -17.76 -15.92 -53.42
CA LYS A 461 -16.77 -16.17 -54.49
C LYS A 461 -15.36 -16.46 -53.95
N LYS A 462 -14.97 -15.89 -52.80
CA LYS A 462 -13.69 -16.21 -52.13
C LYS A 462 -13.69 -17.54 -51.37
N LYS A 463 -14.85 -18.14 -51.07
CA LYS A 463 -14.95 -19.42 -50.34
C LYS A 463 -14.96 -20.66 -51.24
N TYR A 464 -15.07 -20.50 -52.57
CA TYR A 464 -15.05 -21.59 -53.55
C TYR A 464 -13.95 -21.49 -54.63
N SER A 465 -13.05 -20.50 -54.55
CA SER A 465 -11.79 -20.53 -55.30
C SER A 465 -10.72 -21.15 -54.41
N LYS A 466 -10.66 -22.48 -54.43
CA LYS A 466 -9.50 -23.25 -53.99
C LYS A 466 -8.60 -23.49 -55.18
#